data_AF-A0A2T3NXX0-F1
#
_entry.id   AF-A0A2T3NXX0-F1
#
_cell.length_a   1.000
_cell.length_b   1.000
_cell.length_c   1.000
_cell.angle_alpha   90.00
_cell.angle_beta   90.00
_cell.angle_gamma   90.00
#
_symmetry.space_group_name_H-M   'P 1'
#
loop_
_entity.id
_entity.type
_entity.pdbx_description
1 polymer ?
#
loop_
_entity_poly.entity_id
_entity_poly.type
_entity_poly.pdbx_seq_one_letter_code
_entity_poly.pdbx_strand_id
1 'polypeptide(L)' 'MVRQYARFSLNRPWAHRLFLLTMALMLMVSVYQVLANESLVYIANIGLVACIVPLFAMASDYKRKYLHD' A
#
# COMPACT_ATOMS: atom_id res chain seq x y z
N MET A 1 -11.24 -8.22 -8.32
CA MET A 1 -10.63 -7.06 -7.63
C MET A 1 -9.21 -6.77 -8.13
N VAL A 2 -8.26 -7.72 -8.04
CA VAL A 2 -6.85 -7.52 -8.49
C VAL A 2 -6.73 -7.07 -9.96
N ARG A 3 -7.55 -7.62 -10.87
CA ARG A 3 -7.53 -7.29 -12.31
C ARG A 3 -7.97 -5.85 -12.62
N GLN A 4 -8.95 -5.31 -11.88
CA GLN A 4 -9.40 -3.92 -12.02
C GLN A 4 -8.37 -2.96 -11.41
N TYR A 5 -7.78 -3.34 -10.28
CA TYR A 5 -6.72 -2.56 -9.64
C TYR A 5 -5.45 -2.48 -10.49
N ALA A 6 -5.09 -3.58 -11.17
CA ALA A 6 -3.98 -3.62 -12.11
C ALA A 6 -4.21 -2.68 -13.32
N ARG A 7 -5.42 -2.66 -13.90
CA ARG A 7 -5.76 -1.70 -14.97
C ARG A 7 -5.80 -0.25 -14.47
N PHE A 8 -6.31 -0.02 -13.26
CA PHE A 8 -6.33 1.31 -12.66
C PHE A 8 -4.92 1.85 -12.39
N SER A 9 -4.02 1.00 -11.89
CA SER A 9 -2.60 1.30 -11.69
C SER A 9 -1.89 1.65 -13.01
N LEU A 10 -2.26 0.97 -14.11
CA LEU A 10 -1.74 1.27 -15.45
C LEU A 10 -2.30 2.56 -16.04
N ASN A 11 -3.61 2.79 -15.90
CA ASN A 11 -4.29 3.93 -16.52
C ASN A 11 -4.01 5.25 -15.76
N ARG A 12 -3.66 5.18 -14.46
CA ARG A 12 -3.31 6.33 -13.62
C ARG A 12 -2.12 6.02 -12.70
N PRO A 13 -0.90 5.91 -13.24
CA PRO A 13 0.30 5.55 -12.47
C PRO A 13 0.64 6.60 -11.41
N TRP A 14 0.37 7.89 -11.68
CA TRP A 14 0.59 8.98 -10.73
C TRP A 14 -0.34 8.90 -9.52
N ALA A 15 -1.64 8.64 -9.72
CA ALA A 15 -2.60 8.49 -8.62
C ALA A 15 -2.27 7.28 -7.75
N HIS A 16 -1.83 6.18 -8.37
CA HIS A 16 -1.38 4.99 -7.64
C HIS A 16 -0.11 5.26 -6.80
N ARG A 17 0.88 5.95 -7.38
CA ARG A 17 2.10 6.36 -6.64
C ARG A 17 1.78 7.30 -5.48
N LEU A 18 0.87 8.26 -5.68
CA LEU A 18 0.40 9.14 -4.60
C LEU A 18 -0.25 8.34 -3.48
N PHE A 19 -1.12 7.39 -3.80
CA PHE A 19 -1.77 6.54 -2.80
C PHE A 19 -0.76 5.69 -2.01
N LEU A 20 0.21 5.11 -2.70
CA LEU A 20 1.31 4.37 -2.06
C LEU A 20 2.17 5.29 -1.16
N LEU A 21 2.45 6.51 -1.61
CA LEU A 21 3.23 7.48 -0.85
C LEU A 21 2.48 7.91 0.42
N THR A 22 1.17 8.16 0.33
CA THR A 22 0.34 8.45 1.50
C THR A 22 0.30 7.28 2.48
N MET A 23 0.16 6.04 1.99
CA MET A 23 0.23 4.83 2.83
C MET A 23 1.60 4.68 3.51
N ALA A 24 2.69 4.94 2.80
CA ALA A 24 4.04 4.88 3.35
C ALA A 24 4.27 5.95 4.43
N LEU A 25 3.77 7.18 4.22
CA LEU A 25 3.81 8.25 5.22
C LEU A 25 2.98 7.87 6.45
N MET A 26 1.77 7.35 6.27
CA MET A 26 0.94 6.87 7.38
C MET A 26 1.64 5.77 8.18
N LEU A 27 2.34 4.85 7.50
CA LEU A 27 3.13 3.82 8.16
C LEU A 27 4.28 4.44 8.97
N MET A 28 5.07 5.35 8.39
CA MET A 28 6.16 6.02 9.11
C MET A 28 5.65 6.79 10.33
N VAL A 29 4.57 7.55 10.19
CA VAL A 29 3.95 8.29 11.29
C VAL A 29 3.47 7.34 12.37
N SER A 30 2.84 6.23 12.00
CA SER A 30 2.37 5.22 12.97
C SER A 30 3.53 4.57 13.71
N VAL A 31 4.60 4.19 13.02
CA VAL A 31 5.81 3.63 13.65
C VAL A 31 6.46 4.65 14.58
N TYR A 32 6.56 5.91 14.16
CA TYR A 32 7.09 6.98 15.00
C TYR A 32 6.24 7.18 16.26
N GLN A 33 4.91 7.18 16.12
CA GLN A 33 3.99 7.30 17.24
C GLN A 33 4.06 6.11 18.21
N VAL A 34 4.19 4.88 17.72
CA VAL A 34 4.41 3.69 18.57
C VAL A 34 5.72 3.84 19.34
N LEU A 35 6.79 4.27 18.67
CA LEU A 35 8.12 4.36 19.27
C LEU A 35 8.24 5.53 20.26
N ALA A 36 7.63 6.67 19.98
CA ALA A 36 7.76 7.89 20.77
C ALA A 36 6.74 7.98 21.92
N ASN A 37 5.52 7.45 21.74
CA ASN A 37 4.43 7.55 22.72
C ASN A 37 4.09 6.21 23.41
N GLU A 38 4.78 5.11 23.07
CA GLU A 38 4.49 3.72 23.52
C GLU A 38 3.01 3.30 23.34
N SER A 39 2.27 4.00 22.50
CA SER A 39 0.84 3.78 22.35
C SER A 39 0.59 2.67 21.35
N LEU A 40 0.27 1.48 21.87
CA LEU A 40 -0.06 0.28 21.10
C LEU A 40 -1.28 0.48 20.17
N VAL A 41 -2.07 1.54 20.39
CA VAL A 41 -3.20 1.92 19.52
C VAL A 41 -2.76 2.12 18.06
N TYR A 42 -1.53 2.60 17.84
CA TYR A 42 -1.01 2.81 16.49
C TYR A 42 -0.52 1.51 15.80
N ILE A 43 -0.42 0.40 16.52
CA ILE A 43 -0.13 -0.92 15.94
C ILE A 43 -1.28 -1.40 15.05
N ALA A 44 -2.52 -1.03 15.38
CA ALA A 44 -3.68 -1.35 14.53
C ALA A 44 -3.53 -0.77 13.11
N ASN A 45 -2.99 0.44 13.00
CA ASN A 45 -2.70 1.08 11.70
C ASN A 45 -1.60 0.34 10.94
N ILE A 46 -0.57 -0.15 11.64
CA ILE A 46 0.49 -0.97 11.05
C ILE A 46 -0.08 -2.28 10.50
N GLY A 47 -0.96 -2.96 11.28
CA GLY A 47 -1.64 -4.18 10.85
C GLY A 47 -2.49 -3.98 9.61
N LEU A 48 -3.23 -2.86 9.54
CA LEU A 48 -4.05 -2.50 8.38
C LEU A 48 -3.18 -2.31 7.13
N VAL A 49 -2.08 -1.57 7.23
CA VAL A 49 -1.14 -1.39 6.09
C VAL A 49 -0.55 -2.74 5.68
N ALA A 50 -0.15 -3.58 6.64
CA ALA A 50 0.40 -4.91 6.38
C ALA A 50 -0.57 -5.84 5.63
N CYS A 51 -1.88 -5.75 5.90
CA CYS A 51 -2.88 -6.53 5.16
C CYS A 51 -3.06 -6.07 3.71
N ILE A 52 -2.83 -4.80 3.39
CA ILE A 52 -3.03 -4.25 2.05
C ILE A 52 -1.78 -4.45 1.17
N VAL A 53 -0.58 -4.50 1.75
CA VAL A 53 0.69 -4.79 1.04
C VAL A 53 0.62 -6.03 0.12
N PRO A 54 0.14 -7.21 0.56
CA PRO A 54 0.07 -8.38 -0.32
C PRO A 54 -0.90 -8.20 -1.49
N LEU A 55 -1.96 -7.39 -1.35
CA LEU A 55 -2.84 -7.04 -2.48
C LEU A 55 -2.11 -6.22 -3.53
N PHE A 56 -1.22 -5.30 -3.11
CA PHE A 56 -0.35 -4.56 -4.03
C PHE A 56 0.67 -5.46 -4.70
N ALA A 57 1.30 -6.37 -3.95
CA ALA A 57 2.25 -7.34 -4.50
C ALA A 57 1.58 -8.23 -5.56
N MET A 58 0.38 -8.76 -5.27
CA MET A 58 -0.41 -9.53 -6.24
C MET A 58 -0.79 -8.71 -7.47
N ALA A 59 -1.15 -7.43 -7.32
CA ALA A 59 -1.48 -6.57 -8.45
C ALA A 59 -0.24 -6.27 -9.32
N SER A 60 0.93 -6.11 -8.71
CA SER A 60 2.22 -5.92 -9.40
C SER A 60 2.62 -7.18 -10.19
N ASP A 61 2.53 -8.35 -9.58
CA ASP A 61 2.79 -9.63 -10.25
C ASP A 61 1.81 -9.87 -11.40
N TYR A 62 0.53 -9.53 -11.21
CA TYR A 62 -0.47 -9.63 -12.27
C TYR A 62 -0.14 -8.69 -13.44
N LYS A 63 0.30 -7.46 -13.16
CA LYS A 63 0.76 -6.53 -14.20
C LYS A 63 1.95 -7.13 -14.96
N ARG A 64 2.97 -7.63 -14.27
CA ARG A 64 4.17 -8.21 -14.89
C ARG A 64 3.85 -9.43 -15.75
N LYS A 65 2.90 -10.25 -15.33
CA LYS A 65 2.57 -11.53 -15.98
C LYS A 65 1.58 -11.40 -17.15
N TYR A 66 0.67 -10.43 -17.11
CA TYR A 66 -0.44 -10.34 -18.06
C TYR A 66 -0.52 -9.05 -18.87
N LEU A 67 0.17 -8.00 -18.45
CA LEU A 67 0.07 -6.70 -19.10
C LEU A 67 1.32 -6.29 -19.89
N HIS A 68 2.39 -7.12 -19.92
CA HIS A 68 3.56 -7.03 -20.82
C HIS A 68 3.81 -5.59 -21.35
N ASP A 69 4.18 -4.70 -20.43
CA ASP A 69 4.53 -3.31 -20.71
C ASP A 69 5.78 -2.97 -19.88
#